data_AF-A0A950VXW7-F1
#
_entry.id   AF-A0A950VXW7-F1
#
_cell.length_a   1.000
_cell.length_b   1.000
_cell.length_c   1.000
_cell.angle_alpha   90.00
_cell.angle_beta   90.00
_cell.angle_gamma   90.00
#
_symmetry.space_group_name_H-M   'P 1'
#
loop_
_entity.id
_entity.type
_entity.pdbx_description
1 polymer ?
#
loop_
_entity_poly.entity_id
_entity_poly.type
_entity_poly.pdbx_seq_one_letter_code
_entity_poly.pdbx_strand_id
1 'polypeptide(L)'
;MTTPTVTELVRNGNRVGQRVELARYTVPAGERVIHGQRVNGVVRVTDNPTSGRSRAYRVERELEQDGNAALQALVADYVEQAERHGEIPMHVPLGRYLAHIEE
;
A
#
# COMPACT_ATOMS: atom_id res chain seq x y z
N MET A 1 20.13 -18.35 2.95
CA MET A 1 18.86 -17.64 3.17
C MET A 1 19.11 -16.59 4.25
N THR A 2 19.06 -15.31 3.92
CA THR A 2 19.40 -14.23 4.86
C THR A 2 18.12 -13.68 5.45
N THR A 3 17.81 -14.02 6.70
CA THR A 3 16.70 -13.42 7.44
C THR A 3 17.02 -11.94 7.65
N PRO A 4 16.19 -11.00 7.17
CA PRO A 4 16.45 -9.58 7.44
C PRO A 4 16.26 -9.32 8.93
N THR A 5 17.30 -8.81 9.59
CA THR A 5 17.24 -8.30 10.95
C THR A 5 16.27 -7.12 11.00
N VAL A 6 15.08 -7.33 11.57
CA VAL A 6 14.06 -6.28 11.72
C VAL A 6 14.47 -5.40 12.90
N THR A 7 14.92 -4.17 12.62
CA THR A 7 15.10 -3.14 13.65
C THR A 7 13.73 -2.56 14.03
N GLU A 8 13.34 -2.73 15.30
CA GLU A 8 12.09 -2.20 15.86
C GLU A 8 12.39 -0.88 16.59
N LEU A 9 11.63 0.17 16.28
CA LEU A 9 11.71 1.48 16.92
C LEU A 9 10.41 1.73 17.68
N VAL A 10 10.51 2.23 18.91
CA VAL A 10 9.34 2.72 19.66
C VAL A 10 9.09 4.17 19.27
N ARG A 11 7.96 4.46 18.61
CA ARG A 11 7.53 5.83 18.28
C ARG A 11 6.15 6.10 18.88
N ASN A 12 6.04 7.14 19.71
CA ASN A 12 4.80 7.51 20.41
C ASN A 12 4.15 6.32 21.17
N GLY A 13 4.97 5.48 21.82
CA GLY A 13 4.51 4.27 22.54
C GLY A 13 4.17 3.07 21.65
N ASN A 14 4.16 3.23 20.32
CA ASN A 14 3.92 2.15 19.37
C ASN A 14 5.22 1.46 18.96
N ARG A 15 5.20 0.14 18.91
CA ARG A 15 6.24 -0.72 18.35
C ARG A 15 6.17 -0.68 16.83
N VAL A 16 7.15 -0.05 16.19
CA VAL A 16 7.17 0.16 14.74
C VAL A 16 8.37 -0.56 14.14
N GLY A 17 8.09 -1.58 13.34
CA GLY A 17 9.10 -2.31 12.59
C GLY A 17 9.64 -1.52 11.40
N GLN A 18 10.69 -2.06 10.79
CA GLN A 18 11.23 -1.54 9.53
C GLN A 18 10.14 -1.50 8.44
N ARG A 19 10.20 -0.43 7.64
CA ARG A 19 9.39 -0.28 6.44
C ARG A 19 10.06 -1.02 5.28
N VAL A 20 9.29 -1.84 4.57
CA VAL A 20 9.76 -2.70 3.48
C VAL A 20 9.02 -2.35 2.20
N GLU A 21 9.73 -2.23 1.09
CA GLU A 21 9.13 -2.12 -0.26
C GLU A 21 8.56 -3.48 -0.66
N LEU A 22 7.27 -3.51 -1.00
CA LEU A 22 6.55 -4.72 -1.40
C LEU A 22 6.34 -4.79 -2.93
N ALA A 23 6.16 -3.63 -3.57
CA ALA A 23 6.06 -3.51 -5.02
C ALA A 23 6.30 -2.06 -5.46
N ARG A 24 6.65 -1.92 -6.74
CA ARG A 24 6.77 -0.65 -7.43
C ARG A 24 5.98 -0.71 -8.73
N TYR A 25 5.24 0.35 -9.03
CA TYR A 25 4.42 0.44 -10.22
C TYR A 25 4.35 1.89 -10.73
N THR A 26 3.87 2.08 -11.94
CA THR A 26 3.77 3.41 -12.56
C THR A 26 2.37 3.66 -13.08
N VAL A 27 1.90 4.89 -12.87
CA VAL A 27 0.67 5.44 -13.47
C VAL A 27 1.06 6.73 -14.22
N PRO A 28 0.19 7.31 -15.07
CA PRO A 28 0.47 8.58 -15.75
C PRO A 28 0.82 9.72 -14.77
N ALA A 29 0.34 9.64 -13.52
CA ALA A 29 0.67 10.60 -12.46
C ALA A 29 2.08 10.42 -11.86
N GLY A 30 2.81 9.36 -12.22
CA GLY A 30 4.18 9.09 -11.78
C GLY A 30 4.38 7.69 -11.18
N GLU A 31 5.63 7.43 -10.77
CA GLU A 31 6.04 6.18 -10.12
C GLU A 31 5.64 6.14 -8.64
N ARG A 32 5.26 4.95 -8.19
CA ARG A 32 4.71 4.71 -6.85
C ARG A 32 5.27 3.43 -6.25
N VAL A 33 5.42 3.43 -4.92
CA VAL A 33 5.93 2.29 -4.16
C VAL A 33 4.95 1.91 -3.05
N ILE A 34 4.57 0.63 -3.06
CA ILE A 34 3.80 0.00 -2.01
C ILE A 34 4.76 -0.44 -0.91
N HIS A 35 4.50 0.00 0.31
CA HIS A 35 5.30 -0.31 1.48
C HIS A 35 4.48 -1.07 2.51
N GLY A 36 5.08 -2.11 3.08
CA GLY A 36 4.60 -2.81 4.26
C GLY A 36 5.36 -2.33 5.51
N GLN A 37 4.65 -2.15 6.61
CA GLN A 37 5.27 -1.84 7.90
C GLN A 37 4.48 -2.47 9.03
N ARG A 38 5.17 -3.17 9.95
CA ARG A 38 4.54 -3.67 11.17
C ARG A 38 4.42 -2.54 12.20
N VAL A 39 3.22 -2.31 12.70
CA VAL A 39 2.93 -1.34 13.76
C VAL A 39 2.08 -2.04 14.81
N ASN A 40 2.65 -2.24 16.00
CA ASN A 40 2.04 -2.98 17.11
C ASN A 40 1.61 -4.41 16.72
N GLY A 41 2.44 -5.13 15.95
CA GLY A 41 2.11 -6.46 15.42
C GLY A 41 1.39 -6.44 14.06
N VAL A 42 0.64 -5.37 13.79
CA VAL A 42 -0.22 -5.22 12.61
C VAL A 42 0.57 -4.83 11.38
N VAL A 43 0.44 -5.58 10.28
CA VAL A 43 0.95 -5.14 8.97
C VAL A 43 0.06 -4.02 8.44
N ARG A 44 0.66 -2.87 8.15
CA ARG A 44 0.04 -1.75 7.44
C ARG A 44 0.64 -1.62 6.05
N VAL A 45 -0.22 -1.49 5.06
CA VAL A 45 0.17 -1.31 3.66
C VAL A 45 -0.14 0.12 3.22
N THR A 46 0.87 0.81 2.67
CA THR A 46 0.75 2.18 2.18
C THR A 46 1.33 2.31 0.79
N ASP A 47 0.65 3.07 -0.05
CA ASP A 47 1.07 3.45 -1.40
C ASP A 47 1.57 4.89 -1.36
N ASN A 48 2.79 5.13 -1.83
CA ASN A 48 3.45 6.42 -1.74
C ASN A 48 4.07 6.78 -3.10
N PRO A 49 4.02 8.06 -3.51
CA PRO A 49 4.78 8.48 -4.68
C PRO A 49 6.28 8.39 -4.40
N THR A 50 7.08 8.08 -5.42
CA THR A 50 8.55 8.09 -5.29
C THR A 50 9.14 9.49 -5.37
N SER A 51 8.41 10.43 -5.97
CA SER A 51 8.80 11.83 -6.07
C SER A 51 7.58 12.77 -6.09
N GLY A 52 7.79 14.06 -5.78
CA GLY A 52 6.76 15.09 -5.83
C GLY A 52 5.81 15.13 -4.61
N ARG A 53 4.71 15.89 -4.74
CA ARG A 53 3.74 16.18 -3.67
C ARG A 53 2.44 15.36 -3.74
N SER A 54 2.44 14.27 -4.50
CA SER A 54 1.27 13.40 -4.60
C SER A 54 0.89 12.84 -3.22
N ARG A 55 -0.40 12.54 -3.02
CA ARG A 55 -0.87 11.94 -1.77
C ARG A 55 -0.34 10.50 -1.63
N ALA A 56 -0.01 10.14 -0.40
CA ALA A 56 0.12 8.75 0.01
C ALA A 56 -1.27 8.19 0.32
N TYR A 57 -1.54 6.96 -0.10
CA TYR A 57 -2.79 6.26 0.16
C TYR A 57 -2.56 5.11 1.13
N ARG A 58 -3.54 4.91 2.00
CA ARG A 58 -3.60 3.71 2.82
C ARG A 58 -4.33 2.64 2.03
N VAL A 59 -3.68 1.49 1.84
CA VAL A 59 -4.24 0.37 1.08
C VAL A 59 -5.03 -0.55 1.98
N GLU A 60 -4.45 -0.97 3.12
CA GLU A 60 -5.12 -1.91 4.03
C GLU A 60 -4.66 -1.74 5.50
N ARG A 61 -5.50 -2.19 6.43
CA ARG A 61 -5.19 -2.47 7.84
C ARG A 61 -5.45 -3.95 8.13
N GLU A 62 -4.74 -4.49 9.11
CA GLU A 62 -5.17 -5.73 9.79
C GLU A 62 -5.02 -7.03 8.98
N LEU A 63 -3.99 -7.11 8.13
CA LEU A 63 -3.51 -8.36 7.50
C LEU A 63 -2.91 -9.37 8.52
N GLU A 64 -3.28 -9.29 9.79
CA GLU A 64 -2.67 -10.03 10.90
C GLU A 64 -2.93 -11.53 10.87
N GLN A 65 -3.97 -12.00 10.16
CA GLN A 65 -4.43 -13.37 10.26
C GLN A 65 -4.10 -14.26 9.06
N ASP A 66 -4.01 -13.70 7.85
CA ASP A 66 -3.91 -14.50 6.62
C ASP A 66 -2.46 -14.72 6.13
N GLY A 67 -1.48 -14.17 6.87
CA GLY A 67 -0.06 -14.41 6.64
C GLY A 67 0.51 -13.77 5.37
N ASN A 68 1.67 -14.26 4.95
CA ASN A 68 2.44 -13.66 3.85
C ASN A 68 1.77 -13.84 2.47
N ALA A 69 1.06 -14.95 2.25
CA ALA A 69 0.41 -15.23 0.98
C ALA A 69 -0.73 -14.24 0.68
N ALA A 70 -1.55 -13.91 1.67
CA ALA A 70 -2.59 -12.91 1.51
C ALA A 70 -2.03 -11.51 1.27
N LEU A 71 -0.93 -11.15 1.94
CA LEU A 71 -0.22 -9.89 1.66
C LEU A 71 0.27 -9.85 0.21
N GLN A 72 0.86 -10.93 -0.30
CA GLN A 72 1.31 -11.01 -1.69
C GLN A 72 0.14 -10.90 -2.67
N ALA A 73 -0.97 -11.60 -2.41
CA ALA A 73 -2.16 -11.55 -3.24
C ALA A 73 -2.78 -10.15 -3.29
N LEU A 74 -2.89 -9.47 -2.14
CA LEU A 74 -3.34 -8.08 -2.07
C LEU A 74 -2.46 -7.16 -2.91
N VAL A 75 -1.14 -7.27 -2.74
CA VAL A 75 -0.18 -6.40 -3.45
C VAL A 75 -0.24 -6.67 -4.96
N ALA A 76 -0.36 -7.93 -5.36
CA ALA A 76 -0.47 -8.30 -6.77
C ALA A 76 -1.75 -7.76 -7.42
N ASP A 77 -2.93 -7.98 -6.80
CA ASP A 77 -4.19 -7.43 -7.31
C ASP A 77 -4.15 -5.90 -7.36
N TYR A 78 -3.63 -5.24 -6.31
CA TYR A 78 -3.53 -3.79 -6.30
C TYR A 78 -2.72 -3.24 -7.49
N VAL A 79 -1.58 -3.86 -7.79
CA VAL A 79 -0.74 -3.46 -8.94
C VAL A 79 -1.45 -3.76 -10.25
N GLU A 80 -2.09 -4.93 -10.38
CA GLU A 80 -2.85 -5.30 -11.58
C GLU A 80 -3.98 -4.29 -11.86
N GLN A 81 -4.74 -3.87 -10.84
CA GLN A 81 -5.78 -2.86 -10.99
C GLN A 81 -5.19 -1.51 -11.39
N ALA A 82 -4.05 -1.12 -10.81
CA ALA A 82 -3.40 0.13 -11.14
C ALA A 82 -2.94 0.17 -12.60
N GLU A 83 -2.35 -0.93 -13.08
CA GLU A 83 -1.89 -1.08 -14.47
C GLU A 83 -3.06 -1.12 -15.45
N ARG A 84 -4.11 -1.89 -15.13
CA ARG A 84 -5.30 -2.02 -15.96
C ARG A 84 -6.03 -0.69 -16.18
N HIS A 85 -6.10 0.13 -15.14
CA HIS A 85 -6.83 1.40 -15.17
C HIS A 85 -5.94 2.61 -15.45
N GLY A 86 -4.62 2.49 -15.33
CA GLY A 86 -3.72 3.63 -15.39
C GLY A 86 -3.99 4.65 -14.27
N GLU A 87 -4.53 4.20 -13.14
CA GLU A 87 -4.95 5.05 -12.03
C GLU A 87 -4.48 4.47 -10.70
N ILE A 88 -4.45 5.31 -9.67
CA ILE A 88 -4.16 4.84 -8.31
C ILE A 88 -5.44 4.19 -7.76
N PRO A 89 -5.46 2.91 -7.39
CA PRO A 89 -6.71 2.21 -7.01
C PRO A 89 -7.49 2.88 -5.88
N MET A 90 -6.79 3.48 -4.91
CA MET A 90 -7.41 4.20 -3.78
C MET A 90 -7.68 5.69 -4.06
N HIS A 91 -7.30 6.18 -5.23
CA HIS A 91 -7.74 7.50 -5.66
C HIS A 91 -9.18 7.36 -6.11
N VAL A 92 -10.07 8.14 -5.50
CA VAL A 92 -11.46 8.21 -5.93
C VAL A 92 -11.63 9.44 -6.80
N PRO A 93 -11.61 9.32 -8.14
CA PRO A 93 -11.99 10.44 -8.99
C PRO A 93 -13.49 10.71 -8.80
N LEU A 94 -13.87 12.00 -8.73
CA LEU A 94 -15.28 12.42 -8.64
C LEU A 94 -16.15 11.78 -9.74
N GLY A 95 -15.58 11.45 -10.91
CA GLY A 95 -16.29 10.79 -12.01
C GLY A 95 -16.78 9.37 -11.69
N ARG A 96 -16.11 8.61 -10.81
CA ARG A 96 -16.55 7.26 -10.41
C ARG A 96 -17.75 7.31 -9.44
N TYR A 97 -17.88 8.39 -8.67
CA TYR A 97 -19.06 8.65 -7.83
C TYR A 97 -20.29 8.98 -8.69
N LEU A 98 -20.15 9.84 -9.70
CA LEU A 98 -21.29 10.26 -10.52
C LEU A 98 -21.89 9.10 -11.34
N ALA A 99 -21.06 8.17 -11.80
CA ALA A 99 -21.52 6.99 -12.52
C ALA A 99 -22.43 6.04 -11.70
N HIS A 100 -22.47 6.16 -10.38
CA HIS A 100 -23.31 5.34 -9.50
C HIS A 100 -24.56 6.09 -8.96
N ILE A 101 -24.78 7.34 -9.36
CA ILE A 101 -25.96 8.14 -8.94
C ILE A 101 -27.03 8.16 -10.04
N GLU A 102 -26.71 7.65 -11.23
CA GLU A 102 -27.62 7.56 -12.38
C GLU A 102 -28.29 6.17 -12.54
N GLU A 103 -28.19 5.27 -11.54
CA GLU A 103 -28.86 3.96 -11.51
C GLU A 103 -30.01 3.90 -10.50
#